data_AF-A0A819VRJ4-F1
#
_entry.id   AF-A0A819VRJ4-F1
#
_cell.length_a   1.000
_cell.length_b   1.000
_cell.length_c   1.000
_cell.angle_alpha   90.00
_cell.angle_beta   90.00
_cell.angle_gamma   90.00
#
_symmetry.space_group_name_H-M   'P 1'
#
loop_
_entity.id
_entity.type
_entity.pdbx_description
1 polymer ?
#
loop_
_entity_poly.entity_id
_entity_poly.type
_entity_poly.pdbx_seq_one_letter_code
_entity_poly.pdbx_strand_id
1 'polypeptide(L)'
;MNITALAVPLPGRFLENSTIADVLEQLMVEEWINSSIYGNYYSECQPSGCSYTITTKNSAIYIITTLIGLVGGLITVMKLIMPYLVKFIMFYIKKCKGGRATIMPMIQT
;
A
#
# COMPACT_ATOMS: atom_id res chain seq x y z
N MET A 1 9.25 27.53 -27.62
CA MET A 1 8.02 26.72 -27.70
C MET A 1 6.90 27.59 -27.16
N ASN A 2 5.99 28.00 -28.03
CA ASN A 2 4.98 29.03 -27.76
C ASN A 2 3.73 28.36 -27.18
N ILE A 3 3.31 28.73 -25.97
CA ILE A 3 2.14 28.13 -25.33
C ILE A 3 0.92 28.91 -25.81
N THR A 4 0.26 28.42 -26.85
CA THR A 4 -1.06 28.91 -27.27
C THR A 4 -2.06 28.54 -26.19
N ALA A 5 -2.46 29.53 -25.39
CA ALA A 5 -3.68 29.45 -24.59
C ALA A 5 -4.86 29.21 -25.56
N LEU A 6 -5.68 28.21 -25.24
CA LEU A 6 -6.88 27.88 -26.00
C LEU A 6 -7.79 29.11 -26.05
N ALA A 7 -8.04 29.62 -27.26
CA ALA A 7 -9.05 30.63 -27.49
C ALA A 7 -10.42 30.02 -27.15
N VAL A 8 -10.97 30.36 -25.99
CA VAL A 8 -12.36 30.03 -25.64
C VAL A 8 -13.23 31.21 -26.01
N PRO A 9 -14.02 31.07 -27.09
CA PRO A 9 -15.34 31.66 -27.08
C PRO A 9 -16.34 30.63 -27.57
N LEU A 10 -17.16 30.11 -26.66
CA LEU A 10 -18.45 29.55 -27.02
C LEU A 10 -19.52 30.33 -26.24
N PRO A 11 -20.21 31.29 -26.86
CA PRO A 11 -21.46 31.79 -26.32
C PRO A 11 -22.53 30.73 -26.58
N GLY A 12 -23.30 30.33 -25.57
CA GLY A 12 -24.52 29.56 -25.85
C GLY A 12 -24.98 28.54 -24.81
N ARG A 13 -24.81 28.78 -23.50
CA ARG A 13 -25.52 28.00 -22.47
C ARG A 13 -25.92 28.89 -21.29
N PHE A 14 -25.01 29.74 -20.87
CA PHE A 14 -25.15 30.58 -19.68
C PHE A 14 -25.34 32.03 -20.09
N LEU A 15 -26.43 32.65 -19.64
CA LEU A 15 -26.65 34.08 -19.79
C LEU A 15 -25.70 34.84 -18.84
N GLU A 16 -25.21 36.01 -19.24
CA GLU A 16 -24.37 36.89 -18.39
C GLU A 16 -25.03 37.29 -17.06
N ASN A 17 -26.35 37.13 -16.94
CA ASN A 17 -27.13 37.43 -15.73
C ASN A 17 -27.35 36.22 -14.79
N SER A 18 -26.80 35.05 -15.11
CA SER A 18 -26.92 33.88 -14.23
C SER A 18 -25.96 33.98 -13.04
N THR A 19 -26.45 33.64 -11.84
CA THR A 19 -25.61 33.59 -10.65
C THR A 19 -24.64 32.41 -10.76
N ILE A 20 -23.46 32.51 -10.15
CA ILE A 20 -22.48 31.41 -10.11
C ILE A 20 -23.11 30.14 -9.51
N ALA A 21 -24.04 30.28 -8.57
CA ALA A 21 -24.79 29.16 -7.99
C ALA A 21 -25.63 28.41 -9.03
N ASP A 22 -26.39 29.12 -9.86
CA ASP A 22 -27.23 28.52 -10.91
C ASP A 22 -26.39 27.78 -11.96
N VAL A 23 -25.22 28.32 -12.27
CA VAL A 23 -24.26 27.67 -13.18
C VAL A 23 -23.72 26.39 -12.55
N LEU A 24 -23.29 26.43 -11.29
CA LEU A 24 -22.77 25.25 -10.60
C LEU A 24 -23.82 24.15 -10.45
N GLU A 25 -25.07 24.50 -10.15
CA GLU A 25 -26.17 23.56 -10.04
C GLU A 25 -26.42 22.81 -11.36
N GLN A 26 -26.39 23.51 -12.49
CA GLN A 26 -26.54 22.91 -13.83
C GLN A 26 -25.33 22.09 -14.30
N LEU A 27 -24.15 22.30 -13.71
CA LEU A 27 -22.95 21.48 -13.98
C LEU A 27 -22.85 20.26 -13.05
N MET A 28 -23.60 20.24 -11.96
CA MET A 28 -23.65 19.10 -11.07
C MET A 28 -24.56 18.02 -11.65
N VAL A 29 -24.14 16.76 -11.55
CA VAL A 29 -24.93 15.61 -12.02
C VAL A 29 -26.14 15.44 -11.08
N GLU A 30 -27.34 15.73 -11.59
CA GLU A 30 -28.61 15.73 -10.84
C GLU A 30 -29.04 14.32 -10.39
N GLU A 31 -28.91 13.31 -11.25
CA GLU A 31 -29.25 11.91 -10.94
C GLU A 31 -28.26 10.94 -11.60
N TRP A 32 -27.75 9.99 -10.80
CA TRP A 32 -26.92 8.89 -11.31
C TRP A 32 -27.83 7.83 -11.94
N ILE A 33 -28.12 7.97 -13.23
CA ILE A 33 -28.84 6.93 -13.97
C ILE A 33 -27.91 5.71 -14.10
N ASN A 34 -28.28 4.58 -13.48
CA ASN A 34 -27.46 3.37 -13.42
C ASN A 34 -27.17 2.73 -14.80
N SER A 35 -27.83 3.19 -15.88
CA SER A 35 -27.52 2.84 -17.27
C SER A 35 -26.39 3.71 -17.83
N SER A 36 -25.28 3.71 -17.13
CA SER A 36 -24.12 4.50 -17.48
C SER A 36 -23.35 3.81 -18.60
N ILE A 37 -23.53 4.30 -19.83
CA ILE A 37 -22.77 3.87 -21.01
C ILE A 37 -21.36 4.48 -20.92
N TYR A 38 -20.60 4.09 -19.89
CA TYR A 38 -19.21 4.49 -19.74
C TYR A 38 -18.33 3.91 -20.86
N GLY A 39 -18.77 2.82 -21.50
CA GLY A 39 -18.04 2.16 -22.59
C GLY A 39 -17.72 3.11 -23.75
N ASN A 40 -18.71 3.89 -24.21
CA ASN A 40 -18.50 4.84 -25.31
C ASN A 40 -17.61 6.03 -24.87
N TYR A 41 -17.78 6.52 -23.64
CA TYR A 41 -16.92 7.57 -23.09
C TYR A 41 -15.46 7.12 -22.99
N TYR A 42 -15.21 5.90 -22.51
CA TYR A 42 -13.87 5.33 -22.42
C TYR A 42 -13.29 4.92 -23.79
N SER A 43 -14.11 4.55 -24.77
CA SER A 43 -13.64 4.24 -26.13
C SER A 43 -13.20 5.49 -26.88
N GLU A 44 -13.92 6.61 -26.73
CA GLU A 44 -13.54 7.89 -27.34
C GLU A 44 -12.32 8.51 -26.65
N CYS A 45 -12.25 8.45 -25.31
CA CYS A 45 -11.12 9.01 -24.57
C CYS A 45 -9.87 8.13 -24.58
N GLN A 46 -10.00 6.85 -24.96
CA GLN A 46 -8.95 5.81 -25.00
C GLN A 46 -7.73 6.12 -24.12
N PRO A 47 -7.90 6.18 -22.79
CA PRO A 47 -6.85 6.71 -21.92
C PRO A 47 -5.61 5.82 -22.01
N SER A 48 -4.48 6.40 -22.42
CA SER A 48 -3.21 5.68 -22.63
C SER A 48 -2.60 5.13 -21.33
N GLY A 49 -3.13 5.53 -20.17
CA GLY A 49 -2.74 5.01 -18.88
C GLY A 49 -3.67 5.52 -17.78
N CYS A 50 -3.98 4.65 -16.82
CA CYS A 50 -4.70 5.04 -15.62
C CYS A 50 -3.70 5.59 -14.60
N SER A 51 -3.78 6.89 -14.29
CA SER A 51 -3.06 7.46 -13.16
C SER A 51 -3.93 7.36 -11.91
N TYR A 52 -3.72 6.33 -11.12
CA TYR A 52 -4.37 6.20 -9.82
C TYR A 52 -3.46 6.77 -8.73
N THR A 53 -3.98 7.74 -7.99
CA THR A 53 -3.29 8.24 -6.79
C THR A 53 -3.57 7.26 -5.66
N ILE A 54 -2.56 6.49 -5.25
CA ILE A 54 -2.64 5.68 -4.03
C ILE A 54 -2.67 6.63 -2.83
N THR A 55 -3.87 7.04 -2.43
CA THR A 55 -4.10 7.72 -1.17
C THR A 55 -4.07 6.65 -0.08
N THR A 56 -2.94 6.53 0.61
CA THR A 56 -2.81 5.65 1.78
C THR A 56 -3.70 6.18 2.90
N LYS A 57 -4.95 5.74 2.92
CA LYS A 57 -5.89 5.96 4.01
C LYS A 57 -5.29 5.26 5.24
N ASN A 58 -4.73 6.05 6.16
CA ASN A 58 -4.10 5.64 7.43
C ASN A 58 -2.61 5.23 7.38
N SER A 59 -1.76 6.05 6.74
CA SER A 59 -0.30 5.88 6.77
C SER A 59 0.29 5.68 8.18
N ALA A 60 -0.24 6.38 9.19
CA ALA A 60 0.24 6.28 10.57
C ALA A 60 -0.01 4.88 11.19
N ILE A 61 -1.21 4.33 11.01
CA ILE A 61 -1.55 3.00 11.54
C ILE A 61 -0.72 1.93 10.85
N TYR A 62 -0.49 2.06 9.55
CA TYR A 62 0.38 1.16 8.79
C TYR A 62 1.82 1.15 9.34
N ILE A 63 2.40 2.32 9.62
CA ILE A 63 3.76 2.43 10.19
C ILE A 63 3.83 1.78 11.58
N ILE A 64 2.86 2.08 12.45
CA ILE A 64 2.84 1.55 13.82
C ILE A 64 2.68 0.02 13.84
N THR A 65 1.72 -0.50 13.08
CA THR A 65 1.49 -1.95 12.98
C THR A 65 2.69 -2.69 12.40
N THR A 66 3.38 -2.08 11.43
CA THR A 66 4.62 -2.63 10.86
C THR A 66 5.74 -2.70 11.91
N LEU A 67 5.93 -1.64 12.71
CA LEU A 67 6.93 -1.63 13.78
C LEU A 67 6.64 -2.69 14.85
N ILE A 68 5.38 -2.78 15.30
CA ILE A 68 4.95 -3.77 16.28
C ILE A 68 5.14 -5.19 15.73
N GLY A 69 4.75 -5.42 14.47
CA GLY A 69 4.92 -6.69 13.78
C GLY A 69 6.39 -7.09 13.60
N LEU A 70 7.26 -6.12 13.32
CA LEU A 70 8.70 -6.37 13.12
C LEU A 70 9.39 -6.70 14.44
N VAL A 71 9.14 -5.90 15.48
CA VAL A 71 9.70 -6.14 16.83
C VAL A 71 9.14 -7.44 17.41
N GLY A 72 7.82 -7.60 17.40
CA GLY A 72 7.17 -8.79 17.94
C GLY A 72 7.49 -10.06 17.15
N GLY A 73 7.46 -9.98 15.83
CA GLY A 73 7.76 -11.09 14.93
C GLY A 73 9.20 -11.57 15.07
N LEU A 74 10.17 -10.65 15.07
CA LEU A 74 11.59 -11.02 15.19
C LEU A 74 11.90 -11.74 16.50
N ILE A 75 11.40 -11.21 17.63
CA ILE A 75 11.61 -11.81 18.96
C ILE A 75 10.94 -13.20 19.03
N THR A 76 9.74 -13.33 18.47
CA THR A 76 8.98 -14.59 18.49
C THR A 76 9.63 -15.65 17.63
N VAL A 77 10.04 -15.30 16.40
CA VAL A 77 10.76 -16.21 15.50
C VAL A 77 12.08 -16.64 16.12
N MET A 78 12.82 -15.71 16.73
CA MET A 78 14.09 -16.05 17.37
C MET A 78 13.88 -16.99 18.58
N LYS A 79 12.89 -16.76 19.43
CA LYS A 79 12.56 -17.69 20.52
C LYS A 79 12.13 -19.06 20.01
N LEU A 80 11.39 -19.11 18.89
CA LEU A 80 10.96 -20.36 18.29
C LEU A 80 12.16 -21.13 17.68
N ILE A 81 13.10 -20.43 17.05
CA ILE A 81 14.24 -21.08 16.38
C ILE A 81 15.30 -21.58 17.37
N MET A 82 15.43 -20.94 18.54
CA MET A 82 16.41 -21.32 19.57
C MET A 82 16.37 -22.80 20.00
N PRO A 83 15.23 -23.41 20.40
CA PRO A 83 15.21 -24.82 20.78
C PRO A 83 15.58 -25.76 19.61
N TYR A 84 15.22 -25.41 18.37
CA TYR A 84 15.63 -26.18 17.19
C TYR A 84 17.15 -26.09 16.98
N LEU A 85 17.71 -24.89 17.08
CA LEU A 85 19.15 -24.63 16.95
C LEU A 85 19.94 -25.38 18.03
N VAL A 86 19.50 -25.32 19.29
CA VAL A 86 20.15 -26.05 20.39
C VAL A 86 20.09 -27.56 20.18
N LYS A 87 18.93 -28.11 19.79
CA LYS A 87 18.83 -29.56 19.49
C LYS A 87 19.72 -29.95 18.32
N PHE A 88 19.80 -29.12 17.28
CA PHE A 88 20.67 -29.37 16.14
C PHE A 88 22.14 -29.35 16.55
N ILE A 89 22.59 -28.32 17.27
CA ILE A 89 23.96 -28.22 17.78
C ILE A 89 24.29 -29.43 18.68
N MET A 90 23.38 -29.79 19.60
CA MET A 90 23.59 -30.94 20.49
C MET A 90 23.67 -32.27 19.72
N PHE A 91 22.86 -32.43 18.67
CA PHE A 91 22.93 -33.60 17.78
C PHE A 91 24.28 -33.68 17.07
N TYR A 92 24.77 -32.57 16.52
CA TYR A 92 26.09 -32.52 15.89
C TYR A 92 27.22 -32.79 16.90
N ILE A 93 27.17 -32.21 18.09
CA ILE A 93 28.16 -32.46 19.16
C ILE A 93 28.15 -33.94 19.57
N LYS A 94 26.98 -34.58 19.74
CA LYS A 94 26.90 -36.02 20.04
C LYS A 94 27.50 -36.87 18.92
N LYS A 95 27.25 -36.51 17.65
CA LYS A 95 27.85 -37.18 16.50
C LYS A 95 29.37 -37.04 16.48
N CYS A 96 29.90 -35.87 16.85
CA CYS A 96 31.35 -35.65 16.98
C CYS A 96 31.96 -36.33 18.22
N LYS A 97 31.23 -36.40 19.35
CA LYS A 97 31.67 -37.06 20.60
C LYS A 97 31.69 -38.58 20.52
N GLY A 98 31.02 -39.19 19.54
CA GLY A 98 31.25 -40.58 19.16
C GLY A 98 32.71 -40.89 18.78
N GLY A 99 33.56 -39.87 18.60
CA GLY A 99 35.02 -40.00 18.48
C GLY A 99 35.87 -39.15 19.46
N ARG A 100 35.28 -38.44 20.43
CA ARG A 100 36.05 -37.57 21.36
C ARG A 100 35.33 -37.33 22.68
N ALA A 101 35.30 -38.34 23.54
CA ALA A 101 34.88 -38.21 24.93
C ALA A 101 36.02 -37.61 25.77
N THR A 102 35.98 -36.31 26.06
CA THR A 102 36.28 -35.67 27.36
C THR A 102 36.42 -34.16 27.20
N ILE A 103 35.98 -33.44 28.24
CA ILE A 103 36.27 -32.07 28.70
C ILE A 103 34.95 -31.44 29.19
N MET A 104 34.69 -31.70 30.47
CA MET A 104 33.96 -30.86 31.45
C MET A 104 35.05 -30.04 32.21
N PRO A 105 34.77 -28.95 32.97
CA PRO A 105 33.58 -28.80 33.83
C PRO A 105 33.00 -27.37 34.01
N MET A 106 31.92 -27.38 34.80
CA MET A 106 31.23 -26.34 35.57
C MET A 106 31.87 -24.95 35.69
N ILE A 107 31.03 -23.93 35.57
CA ILE A 107 31.13 -22.71 36.38
C ILE A 107 29.79 -22.53 37.13
N GLN A 108 29.87 -22.72 38.44
CA GLN A 108 28.94 -22.20 39.44
C GLN A 108 29.37 -20.77 39.76
N THR A 109 28.42 -19.84 39.75
CA THR A 109 28.32 -18.69 40.66
C THR A 109 26.85 -18.38 40.80
#